data_AF-A0AAT9QI14-F1
#
_entry.id   AF-A0AAT9QI14-F1
#
_cell.length_a   1.000
_cell.length_b   1.000
_cell.length_c   1.000
_cell.angle_alpha   90.00
_cell.angle_beta   90.00
_cell.angle_gamma   90.00
#
_symmetry.space_group_name_H-M   'P 1'
#
loop_
_entity.id
_entity.type
_entity.pdbx_description
1 polymer ?
#
loop_
_entity_poly.entity_id
_entity_poly.type
_entity_poly.pdbx_seq_one_letter_code
_entity_poly.pdbx_strand_id
1 'polypeptide(L)'
;MPGTPSVHGITLAPDRHLLLAAVSGSNEVAVIDTNTLAVTARIHAGDIPDGIAYDPVHGKAYVSNEHDHAETVIDLATNTAKTPIEIGGEAGNSVYDPATGMVMVNVQDRNELVTIDPATDTVVGRIPVPDCESNHGLYLDGANKLAFIACEGSAKLLVLDLDTRQVTARFDTGGNPDVLAFDQGLHRLYVASESGVVSVFDEQNRTLTSMASGKLADNAHTVAVDQETHRVYFPLENIDGHPVLRIMDAKQ
;
A
#
# COMPACT_ATOMS: atom_id res chain seq x y z
N MET A 1 -11.57 4.37 16.00
CA MET A 1 -12.60 5.43 16.10
C MET A 1 -13.97 4.75 16.20
N PRO A 2 -15.00 5.33 16.83
CA PRO A 2 -16.32 4.69 16.84
C PRO A 2 -16.86 4.50 15.41
N GLY A 3 -17.41 3.32 15.11
CA GLY A 3 -18.02 3.02 13.82
C GLY A 3 -17.06 2.76 12.66
N THR A 4 -15.82 2.35 12.92
CA THR A 4 -14.88 1.88 11.89
C THR A 4 -14.45 0.44 12.20
N PRO A 5 -15.35 -0.56 12.06
CA PRO A 5 -15.00 -1.96 12.30
C PRO A 5 -14.05 -2.45 11.19
N SER A 6 -12.94 -3.11 11.56
CA SER A 6 -11.96 -3.68 10.62
C SER A 6 -11.46 -2.68 9.59
N VAL A 7 -10.48 -1.85 9.95
CA VAL A 7 -9.81 -0.95 9.00
C VAL A 7 -8.57 -1.68 8.48
N HIS A 8 -8.46 -1.86 7.17
CA HIS A 8 -7.29 -2.49 6.55
C HIS A 8 -6.29 -1.42 6.09
N GLY A 9 -6.62 -0.63 5.07
CA GLY A 9 -5.77 0.46 4.59
C GLY A 9 -6.17 1.85 5.07
N ILE A 10 -5.17 2.74 5.15
CA ILE A 10 -5.37 4.18 5.27
C ILE A 10 -4.47 4.93 4.30
N THR A 11 -4.92 6.09 3.83
CA THR A 11 -4.07 7.01 3.05
C THR A 11 -4.36 8.46 3.41
N LEU A 12 -3.38 9.34 3.19
CA LEU A 12 -3.54 10.77 3.41
C LEU A 12 -3.79 11.49 2.09
N ALA A 13 -4.64 12.51 2.13
CA ALA A 13 -4.76 13.55 1.10
C ALA A 13 -4.39 14.90 1.73
N PRO A 14 -3.08 15.22 1.84
CA PRO A 14 -2.60 16.34 2.65
C PRO A 14 -3.06 17.70 2.14
N ASP A 15 -3.13 17.89 0.82
CA ASP A 15 -3.61 19.11 0.16
C ASP A 15 -5.10 19.40 0.43
N ARG A 16 -5.83 18.40 0.92
CA ARG A 16 -7.26 18.48 1.28
C ARG A 16 -7.50 18.44 2.79
N HIS A 17 -6.46 18.26 3.60
CA HIS A 17 -6.59 17.96 5.04
C HIS A 17 -7.47 16.74 5.34
N LEU A 18 -7.33 15.68 4.54
CA LEU A 18 -8.11 14.45 4.72
C LEU A 18 -7.22 13.23 4.99
N LEU A 19 -7.77 12.31 5.78
CA LEU A 19 -7.36 10.92 5.88
C LEU A 19 -8.52 10.07 5.36
N LEU A 20 -8.20 9.10 4.50
CA LEU A 20 -9.14 8.11 4.00
C LEU A 20 -8.83 6.79 4.67
N ALA A 21 -9.86 6.08 5.14
CA ALA A 21 -9.72 4.77 5.75
C ALA A 21 -10.65 3.77 5.07
N ALA A 22 -10.08 2.65 4.59
CA ALA A 22 -10.82 1.52 4.05
C ALA A 22 -11.37 0.70 5.21
N VAL A 23 -12.69 0.72 5.37
CA VAL A 23 -13.40 0.06 6.47
C VAL A 23 -14.04 -1.22 5.92
N SER A 24 -13.24 -2.28 5.85
CA SER A 24 -13.65 -3.57 5.28
C SER A 24 -14.83 -4.20 6.00
N GLY A 25 -14.94 -4.01 7.33
CA GLY A 25 -16.06 -4.52 8.11
C GLY A 25 -17.43 -3.93 7.75
N SER A 26 -17.47 -2.86 6.96
CA SER A 26 -18.70 -2.24 6.48
C SER A 26 -18.71 -1.94 4.97
N ASN A 27 -17.71 -2.39 4.20
CA ASN A 27 -17.59 -2.13 2.76
C ASN A 27 -17.72 -0.62 2.42
N GLU A 28 -17.01 0.22 3.18
CA GLU A 28 -17.04 1.68 3.05
C GLU A 28 -15.64 2.28 3.13
N VAL A 29 -15.47 3.47 2.55
CA VAL A 29 -14.38 4.38 2.89
C VAL A 29 -14.90 5.47 3.83
N ALA A 30 -14.25 5.63 4.98
CA ALA A 30 -14.45 6.76 5.86
C ALA A 30 -13.53 7.92 5.45
N VAL A 31 -14.12 9.11 5.24
CA VAL A 31 -13.39 10.35 4.99
C VAL A 31 -13.28 11.09 6.32
N ILE A 32 -12.05 11.40 6.73
CA ILE A 32 -11.73 11.97 8.05
C ILE A 32 -10.99 13.28 7.86
N ASP A 33 -11.46 14.36 8.49
CA ASP A 33 -10.74 15.64 8.51
C ASP A 33 -9.54 15.56 9.47
N THR A 34 -8.34 15.89 9.00
CA THR A 34 -7.10 15.71 9.79
C THR A 34 -6.89 16.79 10.86
N ASN A 35 -7.61 17.91 10.79
CA ASN A 35 -7.53 18.97 11.80
C ASN A 35 -8.38 18.64 13.04
N THR A 36 -9.52 17.98 12.83
CA THR A 36 -10.54 17.70 13.84
C THR A 36 -10.64 16.23 14.20
N LEU A 37 -10.09 15.36 13.36
CA LEU A 37 -10.20 13.89 13.43
C LEU A 37 -11.66 13.39 13.38
N ALA A 38 -12.57 14.21 12.86
CA ALA A 38 -13.97 13.85 12.68
C ALA A 38 -14.17 13.13 11.34
N VAL A 39 -15.00 12.08 11.34
CA VAL A 39 -15.50 11.46 10.11
C VAL A 39 -16.49 12.45 9.47
N THR A 40 -16.18 12.94 8.27
CA THR A 40 -16.98 13.92 7.53
C THR A 40 -17.85 13.28 6.46
N ALA A 41 -17.48 12.09 5.96
CA ALA A 41 -18.29 11.30 5.04
C ALA A 41 -18.01 9.79 5.19
N ARG A 42 -18.97 8.99 4.72
CA ARG A 42 -18.85 7.55 4.51
C ARG A 42 -19.35 7.24 3.12
N ILE A 43 -18.52 6.56 2.35
CA ILE A 43 -18.75 6.33 0.93
C ILE A 43 -18.72 4.83 0.73
N HIS A 44 -19.78 4.26 0.16
CA HIS A 44 -19.78 2.84 -0.17
C HIS A 44 -18.65 2.56 -1.17
N ALA A 45 -17.84 1.55 -0.87
CA ALA A 45 -16.82 1.02 -1.75
C ALA A 45 -17.36 -0.29 -2.39
N GLY A 46 -16.49 -1.26 -2.59
CA GLY A 46 -16.83 -2.62 -3.00
C GLY A 46 -16.69 -3.63 -1.84
N ASP A 47 -16.59 -4.91 -2.18
CA ASP A 47 -16.34 -5.98 -1.21
C ASP A 47 -14.89 -5.98 -0.71
N ILE A 48 -14.72 -5.95 0.62
CA ILE A 48 -13.41 -5.90 1.29
C ILE A 48 -12.51 -4.80 0.72
N PRO A 49 -12.86 -3.50 0.93
CA PRO A 49 -11.95 -2.42 0.62
C PRO A 49 -10.69 -2.55 1.48
N ASP A 50 -9.53 -2.49 0.82
CA ASP A 50 -8.22 -2.70 1.43
C ASP A 50 -7.29 -1.51 1.15
N GLY A 51 -6.59 -1.52 0.01
CA GLY A 51 -5.69 -0.44 -0.40
C GLY A 51 -6.41 0.84 -0.88
N ILE A 52 -5.79 2.00 -0.65
CA ILE A 52 -6.27 3.29 -1.20
C ILE A 52 -5.12 4.09 -1.81
N ALA A 53 -5.17 4.33 -3.12
CA ALA A 53 -4.32 5.30 -3.80
C ALA A 53 -5.01 6.67 -3.86
N TYR A 54 -4.26 7.76 -3.60
CA TYR A 54 -4.76 9.12 -3.74
C TYR A 54 -4.10 9.82 -4.93
N ASP A 55 -4.92 10.29 -5.87
CA ASP A 55 -4.51 11.17 -6.97
C ASP A 55 -4.82 12.64 -6.63
N PRO A 56 -3.79 13.45 -6.30
CA PRO A 56 -3.98 14.86 -5.98
C PRO A 56 -4.31 15.73 -7.20
N VAL A 57 -3.98 15.28 -8.42
CA VAL A 57 -4.16 16.10 -9.64
C VAL A 57 -5.64 16.19 -10.01
N HIS A 58 -6.35 15.06 -9.99
CA HIS A 58 -7.78 15.04 -10.29
C HIS A 58 -8.67 15.01 -9.04
N GLY A 59 -8.08 14.90 -7.84
CA GLY A 59 -8.83 14.89 -6.58
C GLY A 59 -9.64 13.61 -6.37
N LYS A 60 -9.06 12.48 -6.76
CA LYS A 60 -9.72 11.17 -6.72
C LYS A 60 -8.99 10.24 -5.77
N ALA A 61 -9.72 9.30 -5.19
CA ALA A 61 -9.15 8.13 -4.53
C ALA A 61 -9.53 6.87 -5.32
N TYR A 62 -8.62 5.91 -5.39
CA TYR A 62 -8.80 4.60 -6.00
C TYR A 62 -8.73 3.58 -4.88
N VAL A 63 -9.81 2.83 -4.72
CA VAL A 63 -10.00 1.89 -3.61
C VAL A 63 -9.97 0.49 -4.17
N SER A 64 -9.01 -0.28 -3.71
CA SER A 64 -8.83 -1.68 -4.04
C SER A 64 -9.85 -2.49 -3.27
N ASN A 65 -10.78 -3.11 -3.98
CA ASN A 65 -11.79 -4.00 -3.41
C ASN A 65 -11.37 -5.43 -3.74
N GLU A 66 -10.83 -6.13 -2.74
CA GLU A 66 -10.05 -7.35 -2.91
C GLU A 66 -10.78 -8.41 -3.76
N HIS A 67 -12.08 -8.62 -3.51
CA HIS A 67 -12.86 -9.67 -4.17
C HIS A 67 -13.72 -9.23 -5.36
N ASP A 68 -13.79 -7.93 -5.67
CA ASP A 68 -14.67 -7.42 -6.73
C ASP A 68 -14.03 -7.44 -8.11
N HIS A 69 -12.73 -7.74 -8.18
CA HIS A 69 -11.92 -7.67 -9.40
C HIS A 69 -11.90 -6.27 -10.04
N ALA A 70 -12.11 -5.23 -9.24
CA ALA A 70 -12.25 -3.85 -9.69
C ALA A 70 -11.77 -2.83 -8.64
N GLU A 71 -11.33 -1.66 -9.13
CA GLU A 71 -11.04 -0.48 -8.31
C GLU A 71 -12.26 0.44 -8.24
N THR A 72 -12.71 0.81 -7.05
CA THR A 72 -13.72 1.89 -6.91
C THR A 72 -13.03 3.25 -6.97
N VAL A 73 -13.50 4.11 -7.87
CA VAL A 73 -13.03 5.50 -7.95
C VAL A 73 -13.95 6.39 -7.12
N ILE A 74 -13.39 7.14 -6.18
CA ILE A 74 -14.10 8.10 -5.36
C ILE A 74 -13.71 9.51 -5.79
N ASP A 75 -14.70 10.35 -6.09
CA ASP A 75 -14.51 11.80 -6.23
C ASP A 75 -14.54 12.46 -4.84
N LEU A 76 -13.42 13.06 -4.43
CA LEU A 76 -13.29 13.66 -3.09
C LEU A 76 -13.88 15.08 -3.00
N ALA A 77 -14.24 15.70 -4.12
CA ALA A 77 -14.95 16.99 -4.08
C ALA A 77 -16.44 16.77 -3.76
N THR A 78 -17.03 15.68 -4.25
CA THR A 78 -18.44 15.35 -4.03
C THR A 78 -18.66 14.24 -2.99
N ASN A 79 -17.61 13.54 -2.56
CA ASN A 79 -17.68 12.35 -1.70
C ASN A 79 -18.60 11.27 -2.29
N THR A 80 -18.43 10.96 -3.57
CA THR A 80 -19.24 9.96 -4.27
C THR A 80 -18.38 8.97 -5.03
N ALA A 81 -18.73 7.68 -4.94
CA ALA A 81 -18.18 6.64 -5.80
C ALA A 81 -18.67 6.79 -7.24
N LYS A 82 -17.78 6.52 -8.20
CA LYS A 82 -18.07 6.40 -9.63
C LYS A 82 -18.22 4.93 -10.03
N THR A 83 -18.43 4.68 -11.31
CA THR A 83 -18.35 3.33 -11.88
C THR A 83 -16.98 2.72 -11.59
N PRO A 84 -16.92 1.49 -11.02
CA PRO A 84 -15.66 0.80 -10.80
C PRO A 84 -14.88 0.54 -12.09
N ILE A 85 -13.56 0.47 -11.96
CA ILE A 85 -12.64 0.12 -13.05
C ILE A 85 -12.32 -1.36 -12.94
N GLU A 86 -12.76 -2.14 -13.91
CA GLU A 86 -12.45 -3.57 -14.00
C GLU A 86 -10.94 -3.79 -14.20
N ILE A 87 -10.29 -4.41 -13.21
CA ILE A 87 -8.87 -4.80 -13.29
C ILE A 87 -8.72 -6.28 -13.67
N GLY A 88 -9.76 -7.09 -13.49
CA GLY A 88 -9.89 -8.43 -14.06
C GLY A 88 -9.34 -9.57 -13.20
N GLY A 89 -9.03 -9.30 -11.94
CA GLY A 89 -8.56 -10.25 -10.92
C GLY A 89 -8.56 -9.60 -9.54
N GLU A 90 -8.30 -10.37 -8.49
CA GLU A 90 -8.35 -9.92 -7.10
C GLU A 90 -7.39 -8.75 -6.86
N ALA A 91 -7.88 -7.69 -6.21
CA ALA A 91 -7.12 -6.46 -6.01
C ALA A 91 -6.18 -6.59 -4.80
N GLY A 92 -4.91 -6.26 -4.96
CA GLY A 92 -3.99 -5.97 -3.86
C GLY A 92 -3.88 -4.46 -3.64
N ASN A 93 -2.82 -3.99 -2.98
CA ASN A 93 -2.63 -2.56 -2.76
C ASN A 93 -2.45 -1.76 -4.07
N SER A 94 -2.98 -0.53 -4.04
CA SER A 94 -2.88 0.47 -5.09
C SER A 94 -2.06 1.69 -4.65
N VAL A 95 -1.31 2.28 -5.57
CA VAL A 95 -0.45 3.45 -5.33
C VAL A 95 -0.50 4.44 -6.49
N TYR A 96 -0.46 5.73 -6.19
CA TYR A 96 -0.33 6.79 -7.19
C TYR A 96 1.14 7.10 -7.43
N ASP A 97 1.56 7.11 -8.69
CA ASP A 97 2.90 7.51 -9.10
C ASP A 97 2.92 8.99 -9.53
N PRO A 98 3.44 9.91 -8.71
CA PRO A 98 3.54 11.33 -9.09
C PRO A 98 4.51 11.58 -10.27
N ALA A 99 5.42 10.65 -10.59
CA ALA A 99 6.35 10.82 -11.70
C ALA A 99 5.67 10.63 -13.06
N THR A 100 4.66 9.74 -13.13
CA THR A 100 3.91 9.45 -14.37
C THR A 100 2.47 9.97 -14.35
N GLY A 101 1.94 10.29 -13.18
CA GLY A 101 0.53 10.66 -12.98
C GLY A 101 -0.42 9.47 -13.04
N MET A 102 0.08 8.25 -12.97
CA MET A 102 -0.69 7.01 -13.11
C MET A 102 -0.95 6.36 -11.75
N VAL A 103 -1.98 5.53 -11.68
CA VAL A 103 -2.21 4.62 -10.54
C VAL A 103 -1.75 3.23 -10.92
N MET A 104 -1.00 2.56 -10.04
CA MET A 104 -0.59 1.17 -10.19
C MET A 104 -1.27 0.31 -9.14
N VAL A 105 -1.77 -0.86 -9.54
CA VAL A 105 -2.56 -1.77 -8.71
C VAL A 105 -1.98 -3.18 -8.83
N ASN A 106 -1.75 -3.85 -7.71
CA ASN A 106 -1.47 -5.28 -7.71
C ASN A 106 -2.73 -6.08 -8.06
N VAL A 107 -2.61 -7.07 -8.95
CA VAL A 107 -3.68 -8.02 -9.26
C VAL A 107 -3.24 -9.41 -8.82
N GLN A 108 -3.67 -9.81 -7.62
CA GLN A 108 -3.06 -10.87 -6.82
C GLN A 108 -3.11 -12.24 -7.52
N ASP A 109 -4.29 -12.63 -7.99
CA ASP A 109 -4.54 -13.93 -8.64
C ASP A 109 -3.96 -14.01 -10.08
N ARG A 110 -3.43 -12.90 -10.59
CA ARG A 110 -2.81 -12.79 -11.91
C ARG A 110 -1.30 -12.59 -11.86
N ASN A 111 -0.73 -12.31 -10.69
CA ASN A 111 0.69 -12.01 -10.53
C ASN A 111 1.15 -10.88 -11.48
N GLU A 112 0.38 -9.78 -11.54
CA GLU A 112 0.69 -8.64 -12.41
C GLU A 112 0.37 -7.29 -11.74
N LEU A 113 0.95 -6.22 -12.27
CA LEU A 113 0.54 -4.86 -12.00
C LEU A 113 -0.36 -4.36 -13.13
N VAL A 114 -1.47 -3.73 -12.79
CA VAL A 114 -2.31 -2.95 -13.70
C VAL A 114 -1.96 -1.47 -13.55
N THR A 115 -1.88 -0.74 -14.65
CA THR A 115 -1.74 0.72 -14.67
C THR A 115 -3.04 1.36 -15.12
N ILE A 116 -3.55 2.31 -14.34
CA ILE A 116 -4.77 3.08 -14.57
C ILE A 116 -4.39 4.53 -14.85
N ASP A 117 -5.00 5.14 -15.88
CA ASP A 117 -4.92 6.57 -16.15
C ASP A 117 -6.03 7.32 -15.40
N PRO A 118 -5.70 8.17 -14.41
CA PRO A 118 -6.69 8.90 -13.64
C PRO A 118 -7.44 9.98 -14.42
N ALA A 119 -6.94 10.42 -15.58
CA ALA A 119 -7.65 11.39 -16.41
C ALA A 119 -8.88 10.76 -17.08
N THR A 120 -8.80 9.47 -17.43
CA THR A 120 -9.86 8.75 -18.14
C THR A 120 -10.54 7.67 -17.31
N ASP A 121 -10.00 7.33 -16.14
CA ASP A 121 -10.47 6.22 -15.29
C ASP A 121 -10.45 4.88 -16.06
N THR A 122 -9.36 4.59 -16.77
CA THR A 122 -9.22 3.37 -17.59
C THR A 122 -7.88 2.67 -17.39
N VAL A 123 -7.88 1.34 -17.47
CA VAL A 123 -6.65 0.54 -17.56
C VAL A 123 -5.90 0.83 -18.88
N VAL A 124 -4.64 1.23 -18.77
CA VAL A 124 -3.76 1.60 -19.91
C VAL A 124 -2.53 0.69 -20.06
N GLY A 125 -2.27 -0.18 -19.08
CA GLY A 125 -1.13 -1.09 -19.14
C GLY A 125 -1.24 -2.24 -18.16
N ARG A 126 -0.51 -3.32 -18.46
CA ARG A 126 -0.31 -4.47 -17.58
C ARG A 126 1.17 -4.85 -17.60
N ILE A 127 1.71 -5.18 -16.44
CA ILE A 127 3.12 -5.57 -16.26
C ILE A 127 3.13 -6.89 -15.50
N PRO A 128 3.54 -8.00 -16.13
CA PRO A 128 3.70 -9.27 -15.43
C PRO A 128 4.74 -9.17 -14.33
N VAL A 129 4.46 -9.80 -13.19
CA VAL A 129 5.35 -9.91 -12.04
C VAL A 129 5.62 -11.40 -11.75
N PRO A 130 6.40 -12.07 -12.61
CA PRO A 130 6.62 -13.51 -12.49
C PRO A 130 7.30 -13.86 -11.16
N ASP A 131 6.98 -15.04 -10.65
CA ASP A 131 7.49 -15.60 -9.37
C ASP A 131 7.03 -14.85 -8.11
N CYS A 132 6.04 -13.96 -8.23
CA CYS A 132 5.37 -13.31 -7.11
C CYS A 132 3.96 -13.89 -6.97
N GLU A 133 3.81 -14.95 -6.17
CA GLU A 133 2.47 -15.53 -5.94
C GLU A 133 1.69 -14.62 -4.98
N SER A 134 0.48 -14.22 -5.38
CA SER A 134 -0.38 -13.30 -4.62
C SER A 134 0.36 -12.00 -4.30
N ASN A 135 0.70 -11.21 -5.34
CA ASN A 135 1.29 -9.90 -5.13
C ASN A 135 0.30 -8.98 -4.44
N HIS A 136 0.66 -8.40 -3.29
CA HIS A 136 -0.27 -7.60 -2.47
C HIS A 136 0.30 -6.23 -2.13
N GLY A 137 1.37 -6.17 -1.34
CA GLY A 137 2.04 -4.91 -1.00
C GLY A 137 2.75 -4.26 -2.18
N LEU A 138 2.65 -2.93 -2.28
CA LEU A 138 3.29 -2.14 -3.34
C LEU A 138 3.86 -0.84 -2.79
N TYR A 139 5.13 -0.55 -3.11
CA TYR A 139 5.73 0.76 -2.92
C TYR A 139 6.50 1.18 -4.18
N LEU A 140 6.40 2.45 -4.57
CA LEU A 140 7.15 3.02 -5.69
C LEU A 140 8.24 3.94 -5.18
N ASP A 141 9.49 3.66 -5.54
CA ASP A 141 10.53 4.67 -5.54
C ASP A 141 10.59 5.34 -6.91
N GLY A 142 9.81 6.42 -7.07
CA GLY A 142 9.75 7.20 -8.29
C GLY A 142 11.08 7.88 -8.65
N ALA A 143 11.96 8.15 -7.67
CA ALA A 143 13.24 8.80 -7.94
C ALA A 143 14.20 7.85 -8.68
N ASN A 144 14.22 6.57 -8.29
CA ASN A 144 15.02 5.53 -8.95
C ASN A 144 14.24 4.69 -9.98
N LYS A 145 12.95 5.00 -10.15
CA LYS A 145 12.01 4.29 -11.02
C LYS A 145 11.96 2.79 -10.72
N LEU A 146 11.79 2.46 -9.46
CA LEU A 146 11.62 1.09 -8.99
C LEU A 146 10.24 0.91 -8.36
N ALA A 147 9.68 -0.29 -8.53
CA ALA A 147 8.60 -0.77 -7.70
C ALA A 147 9.10 -1.93 -6.82
N PHE A 148 8.73 -1.87 -5.55
CA PHE A 148 8.95 -2.92 -4.56
C PHE A 148 7.62 -3.61 -4.30
N ILE A 149 7.58 -4.92 -4.48
CA ILE A 149 6.34 -5.70 -4.53
C ILE A 149 6.45 -6.84 -3.52
N ALA A 150 5.57 -6.87 -2.53
CA ALA A 150 5.45 -7.98 -1.60
C ALA A 150 4.57 -9.09 -2.20
N CYS A 151 5.05 -10.32 -2.09
CA CYS A 151 4.40 -11.52 -2.62
C CYS A 151 3.96 -12.40 -1.46
N GLU A 152 2.69 -12.33 -1.10
CA GLU A 152 2.15 -13.00 0.09
C GLU A 152 2.32 -14.51 0.00
N GLY A 153 1.89 -15.09 -1.12
CA GLY A 153 1.87 -16.53 -1.34
C GLY A 153 3.25 -17.15 -1.41
N SER A 154 4.27 -16.39 -1.85
CA SER A 154 5.64 -16.90 -2.03
C SER A 154 6.64 -16.42 -0.98
N ALA A 155 6.24 -15.62 0.01
CA ALA A 155 7.08 -15.05 1.06
C ALA A 155 8.33 -14.32 0.50
N LYS A 156 8.08 -13.46 -0.49
CA LYS A 156 9.14 -12.74 -1.22
C LYS A 156 8.86 -11.25 -1.31
N LEU A 157 9.97 -10.51 -1.48
CA LEU A 157 9.99 -9.15 -2.01
C LEU A 157 10.61 -9.18 -3.40
N LEU A 158 9.92 -8.63 -4.41
CA LEU A 158 10.48 -8.41 -5.73
C LEU A 158 10.81 -6.93 -5.97
N VAL A 159 11.84 -6.71 -6.79
CA VAL A 159 12.18 -5.39 -7.33
C VAL A 159 11.88 -5.40 -8.82
N LEU A 160 11.03 -4.48 -9.27
CA LEU A 160 10.68 -4.26 -10.67
C LEU A 160 11.27 -2.93 -11.12
N ASP A 161 12.02 -2.94 -12.22
CA ASP A 161 12.49 -1.74 -12.89
C ASP A 161 11.35 -1.18 -13.76
N LEU A 162 10.91 0.05 -13.49
CA LEU A 162 9.74 0.66 -14.16
C LEU A 162 10.04 1.13 -15.60
N ASP A 163 11.31 1.37 -15.95
CA ASP A 163 11.71 1.74 -17.32
C ASP A 163 11.65 0.53 -18.25
N THR A 164 12.22 -0.59 -17.80
CA THR A 164 12.30 -1.84 -18.57
C THR A 164 11.08 -2.73 -18.38
N ARG A 165 10.31 -2.51 -17.30
CA ARG A 165 9.16 -3.33 -16.87
C ARG A 165 9.56 -4.78 -16.64
N GLN A 166 10.71 -5.00 -16.02
CA GLN A 166 11.27 -6.33 -15.75
C GLN A 166 11.67 -6.45 -14.28
N VAL A 167 11.42 -7.64 -13.71
CA VAL A 167 11.86 -7.96 -12.35
C VAL A 167 13.38 -8.11 -12.36
N THR A 168 14.08 -7.29 -11.57
CA THR A 168 15.56 -7.24 -11.53
C THR A 168 16.16 -7.93 -10.31
N ALA A 169 15.40 -8.04 -9.21
CA ALA A 169 15.85 -8.72 -8.00
C ALA A 169 14.70 -9.38 -7.24
N ARG A 170 15.05 -10.35 -6.39
CA ARG A 170 14.12 -11.11 -5.53
C ARG A 170 14.80 -11.36 -4.19
N PHE A 171 14.06 -11.22 -3.10
CA PHE A 171 14.53 -11.46 -1.76
C PHE A 171 13.52 -12.29 -0.98
N ASP A 172 13.99 -13.17 -0.10
CA ASP A 172 13.12 -13.85 0.85
C ASP A 172 12.75 -12.87 1.99
N THR A 173 11.53 -13.00 2.49
CA THR A 173 10.99 -12.18 3.60
C THR A 173 10.43 -13.07 4.72
N GLY A 174 9.66 -12.47 5.63
CA GLY A 174 8.71 -13.23 6.44
C GLY A 174 7.61 -13.86 5.57
N GLY A 175 6.89 -14.84 6.13
CA GLY A 175 5.66 -15.35 5.52
C GLY A 175 4.56 -14.29 5.53
N ASN A 176 3.79 -14.23 4.45
CA ASN A 176 2.72 -13.26 4.19
C ASN A 176 3.23 -11.80 4.32
N PRO A 177 4.21 -11.36 3.50
CA PRO A 177 4.61 -9.95 3.47
C PRO A 177 3.48 -9.08 2.92
N ASP A 178 3.17 -7.98 3.62
CA ASP A 178 1.99 -7.16 3.36
C ASP A 178 2.40 -5.69 3.19
N VAL A 179 2.55 -4.91 4.27
CA VAL A 179 2.84 -3.47 4.15
C VAL A 179 4.33 -3.20 3.97
N LEU A 180 4.65 -2.32 3.03
CA LEU A 180 5.99 -1.75 2.82
C LEU A 180 6.02 -0.28 3.23
N ALA A 181 7.13 0.16 3.79
CA ALA A 181 7.43 1.58 3.99
C ALA A 181 8.89 1.88 3.65
N PHE A 182 9.16 3.05 3.09
CA PHE A 182 10.50 3.45 2.67
C PHE A 182 10.90 4.75 3.34
N ASP A 183 12.11 4.79 3.88
CA ASP A 183 12.78 6.01 4.35
C ASP A 183 13.59 6.61 3.22
N GLN A 184 13.15 7.75 2.68
CA GLN A 184 13.78 8.41 1.54
C GLN A 184 15.16 8.98 1.89
N GLY A 185 15.35 9.46 3.13
CA GLY A 185 16.61 10.08 3.54
C GLY A 185 17.68 9.06 3.89
N LEU A 186 17.29 7.88 4.37
CA LEU A 186 18.20 6.75 4.61
C LEU A 186 18.29 5.77 3.44
N HIS A 187 17.44 5.91 2.42
CA HIS A 187 17.27 4.95 1.33
C HIS A 187 17.02 3.52 1.84
N ARG A 188 16.09 3.39 2.78
CA ARG A 188 15.86 2.12 3.50
C ARG A 188 14.41 1.66 3.36
N LEU A 189 14.24 0.46 2.83
CA LEU A 189 12.94 -0.21 2.72
C LEU A 189 12.70 -1.14 3.92
N TYR A 190 11.50 -1.07 4.47
CA TYR A 190 10.98 -1.97 5.49
C TYR A 190 9.82 -2.75 4.90
N VAL A 191 9.84 -4.06 5.08
CA VAL A 191 8.76 -4.98 4.69
C VAL A 191 8.26 -5.66 5.96
N ALA A 192 7.02 -5.39 6.33
CA ALA A 192 6.33 -6.06 7.42
C ALA A 192 5.59 -7.29 6.89
N SER A 193 5.41 -8.30 7.74
CA SER A 193 4.80 -9.58 7.33
C SER A 193 3.93 -10.12 8.45
N GLU A 194 2.82 -10.80 8.12
CA GLU A 194 1.89 -11.34 9.13
C GLU A 194 2.53 -12.41 10.01
N SER A 195 3.54 -13.12 9.48
CA SER A 195 4.41 -14.00 10.29
C SER A 195 5.12 -13.30 11.45
N GLY A 196 5.09 -11.97 11.48
CA GLY A 196 5.69 -11.13 12.49
C GLY A 196 7.13 -10.74 12.21
N VAL A 197 7.68 -11.16 11.08
CA VAL A 197 9.03 -10.82 10.65
C VAL A 197 9.01 -9.48 9.94
N VAL A 198 9.95 -8.60 10.31
CA VAL A 198 10.25 -7.37 9.57
C VAL A 198 11.58 -7.60 8.84
N SER A 199 11.58 -7.38 7.53
CA SER A 199 12.77 -7.42 6.68
C SER A 199 13.17 -6.00 6.25
N VAL A 200 14.46 -5.69 6.33
CA VAL A 200 15.01 -4.36 6.12
C VAL A 200 16.05 -4.41 5.01
N PHE A 201 15.98 -3.45 4.08
CA PHE A 201 16.83 -3.40 2.90
C PHE A 201 17.39 -2.00 2.67
N ASP A 202 18.63 -1.93 2.16
CA ASP A 202 19.29 -0.70 1.73
C ASP A 202 19.18 -0.58 0.22
N GLU A 203 18.79 0.58 -0.27
CA GLU A 203 18.74 0.89 -1.69
C GLU A 203 19.86 1.86 -2.07
N GLN A 204 20.77 1.42 -2.96
CA GLN A 204 21.85 2.26 -3.48
C GLN A 204 21.94 2.10 -4.99
N ASN A 205 21.96 3.22 -5.72
CA ASN A 205 22.10 3.23 -7.17
C ASN A 205 21.13 2.27 -7.88
N ARG A 206 19.84 2.34 -7.51
CA ARG A 206 18.77 1.48 -8.04
C ARG A 206 18.96 -0.03 -7.74
N THR A 207 19.81 -0.37 -6.78
CA THR A 207 20.07 -1.75 -6.34
C THR A 207 19.66 -1.90 -4.89
N LEU A 208 18.79 -2.86 -4.62
CA LEU A 208 18.37 -3.20 -3.27
C LEU A 208 19.28 -4.29 -2.67
N THR A 209 19.62 -4.18 -1.40
CA THR A 209 20.42 -5.19 -0.66
C THR A 209 19.81 -5.47 0.70
N SER A 210 19.83 -6.73 1.16
CA SER A 210 19.31 -7.08 2.49
C SER A 210 20.24 -6.56 3.58
N MET A 211 19.67 -5.92 4.60
CA MET A 211 20.39 -5.41 5.77
C MET A 211 20.14 -6.26 7.01
N ALA A 212 18.87 -6.50 7.32
CA ALA A 212 18.45 -7.16 8.54
C ALA A 212 17.09 -7.84 8.37
N SER A 213 16.83 -8.86 9.17
CA SER A 213 15.52 -9.48 9.29
C SER A 213 15.36 -10.01 10.71
N GLY A 214 14.17 -9.88 11.28
CA GLY A 214 13.90 -10.33 12.64
C GLY A 214 12.42 -10.36 12.97
N LYS A 215 12.03 -11.27 13.85
CA LYS A 215 10.66 -11.36 14.37
C LYS A 215 10.42 -10.26 15.41
N LEU A 216 9.45 -9.39 15.15
CA LEU A 216 9.04 -8.31 16.04
C LEU A 216 7.94 -8.77 17.01
N ALA A 217 6.83 -9.25 16.48
CA ALA A 217 5.69 -9.83 17.19
C ALA A 217 4.76 -10.52 16.19
N ASP A 218 3.93 -11.47 16.62
CA ASP A 218 2.93 -12.08 15.73
C ASP A 218 2.00 -11.01 15.14
N ASN A 219 1.63 -11.14 13.86
CA ASN A 219 0.82 -10.17 13.12
C ASN A 219 1.40 -8.74 13.08
N ALA A 220 2.72 -8.58 13.15
CA ALA A 220 3.39 -7.30 12.88
C ALA A 220 3.46 -7.00 11.36
N HIS A 221 2.30 -6.87 10.70
CA HIS A 221 2.18 -6.72 9.25
C HIS A 221 2.09 -5.26 8.77
N THR A 222 1.94 -4.28 9.67
CA THR A 222 1.93 -2.85 9.34
C THR A 222 3.23 -2.16 9.69
N VAL A 223 3.71 -1.27 8.81
CA VAL A 223 4.87 -0.41 9.07
C VAL A 223 4.64 1.00 8.51
N ALA A 224 5.13 2.02 9.21
CA ALA A 224 5.15 3.40 8.74
C ALA A 224 6.48 4.08 9.08
N VAL A 225 6.91 5.03 8.25
CA VAL A 225 8.16 5.78 8.45
C VAL A 225 7.85 7.27 8.54
N ASP A 226 8.37 7.91 9.59
CA ASP A 226 8.47 9.37 9.66
C ASP A 226 9.75 9.81 8.94
N GLN A 227 9.59 10.48 7.80
CA GLN A 227 10.68 10.90 6.94
C GLN A 227 11.59 11.97 7.57
N GLU A 228 11.11 12.73 8.55
CA GLU A 228 11.89 13.79 9.20
C GLU A 228 12.75 13.20 10.33
N THR A 229 12.14 12.37 11.17
CA THR A 229 12.84 11.80 12.33
C THR A 229 13.54 10.48 12.05
N HIS A 230 13.19 9.82 10.93
CA HIS A 230 13.61 8.47 10.56
C HIS A 230 13.21 7.41 11.59
N ARG A 231 12.10 7.68 12.30
CA ARG A 231 11.48 6.69 13.17
C ARG A 231 10.57 5.80 12.37
N VAL A 232 10.65 4.51 12.69
CA VAL A 232 9.82 3.47 12.09
C VAL A 232 8.83 2.99 13.13
N TYR A 233 7.56 2.99 12.76
CA TYR A 233 6.42 2.68 13.60
C TYR A 233 5.84 1.34 13.18
N PHE A 234 5.65 0.45 14.14
CA PHE A 234 5.00 -0.84 13.96
C PHE A 234 3.80 -0.91 14.90
N PRO A 235 2.60 -0.55 14.43
CA PRO A 235 1.36 -0.80 15.15
C PRO A 235 1.13 -2.31 15.26
N LEU A 236 0.88 -2.79 16.48
CA LEU A 236 0.64 -4.20 16.78
C LEU A 236 -0.76 -4.30 17.39
N GLU A 237 -1.63 -5.08 16.76
CA GLU A 237 -3.04 -5.20 17.15
C GLU A 237 -3.17 -5.77 18.58
N ASN A 238 -2.38 -6.78 18.91
CA ASN A 238 -2.54 -7.53 20.15
C ASN A 238 -1.22 -8.08 20.69
N ILE A 239 -0.73 -7.45 21.76
CA ILE A 239 0.34 -7.96 22.61
C ILE A 239 -0.25 -8.14 24.00
N ASP A 240 -0.38 -9.39 24.44
CA ASP A 240 -0.93 -9.77 25.74
C ASP A 240 -2.32 -9.18 26.02
N GLY A 241 -3.18 -9.07 25.00
CA GLY A 241 -4.55 -8.55 25.10
C GLY A 241 -4.69 -7.05 24.86
N HIS A 242 -3.62 -6.36 24.46
CA HIS A 242 -3.62 -4.91 24.28
C HIS A 242 -2.92 -4.48 22.98
N PRO A 243 -3.42 -3.44 22.30
CA PRO A 243 -2.71 -2.85 21.17
C PRO A 243 -1.44 -2.12 21.65
N VAL A 244 -0.36 -2.26 20.90
CA VAL A 244 0.95 -1.70 21.23
C VAL A 244 1.56 -1.04 20.00
N LEU A 245 2.16 0.13 20.18
CA LEU A 245 2.99 0.76 19.15
C LEU A 245 4.47 0.52 19.49
N ARG A 246 5.20 -0.20 18.63
CA ARG A 246 6.66 -0.27 18.70
C ARG A 246 7.26 0.80 17.81
N ILE A 247 8.34 1.42 18.29
CA ILE A 247 9.05 2.49 17.58
C ILE A 247 10.52 2.11 17.53
N MET A 248 11.09 2.09 16.33
CA MET A 248 12.52 1.89 16.08
C MET A 248 13.14 3.21 15.62
N ASP A 249 14.30 3.55 16.16
CA ASP A 249 15.14 4.64 15.65
C ASP A 249 16.10 4.07 14.60
N ALA A 250 15.91 4.41 13.33
CA ALA A 250 16.66 3.81 12.23
C ALA A 250 18.09 4.37 12.07
N LYS A 251 18.44 5.45 12.80
CA LYS A 251 19.78 6.06 12.75
C LYS A 251 20.80 5.37 13.66
N GLN A 252 20.34 4.51 14.57
CA GLN A 252 21.17 3.85 15.58
C GLN A 252 21.53 2.42 15.19
#